data_AF-A0A925RLZ5-F1
#
_entry.id   AF-A0A925RLZ5-F1
#
_cell.length_a   1.000
_cell.length_b   1.000
_cell.length_c   1.000
_cell.angle_alpha   90.00
_cell.angle_beta   90.00
_cell.angle_gamma   90.00
#
_symmetry.space_group_name_H-M   'P 1'
#
loop_
_entity.id
_entity.type
_entity.pdbx_description
1 polymer ?
#
loop_
_entity_poly.entity_id
_entity_poly.type
_entity_poly.pdbx_seq_one_letter_code
_entity_poly.pdbx_strand_id
1 'polypeptide(L)' 'RSLLDQLAIGGRLVLPHGDVEQQRLVRIIRRGPAQFDEEDLGDVRFVPLLGAEGWPERSERSDDPDR' A
#
# COMPACT_ATOMS: atom_id res chain seq x y z
N ARG A 1 -9.69 -4.61 9.55
CA ARG A 1 -10.72 -4.34 8.50
C ARG A 1 -9.97 -3.72 7.36
N SER A 2 -9.91 -4.41 6.22
CA SER A 2 -9.03 -3.99 5.12
C SER A 2 -9.41 -2.60 4.62
N LEU A 3 -8.47 -1.91 3.97
CA LEU A 3 -8.74 -0.60 3.35
C LEU A 3 -9.77 -0.73 2.21
N LEU A 4 -9.83 -1.87 1.53
CA LEU A 4 -10.81 -2.14 0.47
C LEU A 4 -12.25 -2.19 1.02
N ASP A 5 -12.46 -2.78 2.19
CA ASP A 5 -13.78 -2.90 2.82
C ASP A 5 -14.35 -1.56 3.33
N GLN A 6 -13.51 -0.52 3.35
CA GLN A 6 -13.88 0.83 3.76
C GLN A 6 -14.29 1.70 2.56
N LEU A 7 -14.05 1.26 1.32
CA LEU A 7 -14.43 2.00 0.12
C LEU A 7 -15.95 1.94 -0.12
N ALA A 8 -16.57 3.09 -0.35
CA ALA A 8 -17.89 3.16 -0.98
C ALA A 8 -17.82 2.73 -2.47
N ILE A 9 -18.95 2.35 -3.08
CA ILE A 9 -19.02 2.16 -4.54
C ILE A 9 -18.70 3.50 -5.22
N GLY A 10 -17.79 3.48 -6.21
CA GLY A 10 -17.21 4.66 -6.85
C GLY A 10 -16.04 5.29 -6.06
N GLY A 11 -15.79 4.82 -4.84
CA GLY A 11 -14.64 5.20 -4.03
C GLY A 11 -13.33 4.73 -4.65
N ARG A 12 -12.25 5.46 -4.34
CA ARG A 12 -10.92 5.24 -4.90
C ARG A 12 -9.91 5.09 -3.78
N LEU A 13 -9.07 4.06 -3.87
CA LEU A 13 -7.89 3.89 -3.04
C LEU A 13 -6.67 4.03 -3.95
N VAL A 14 -5.74 4.91 -3.60
CA VAL A 14 -4.47 5.07 -4.31
C VAL A 14 -3.36 4.77 -3.32
N LEU A 15 -2.52 3.80 -3.62
CA LEU A 15 -1.43 3.38 -2.74
C LEU A 15 -0.20 2.90 -3.54
N PRO A 16 1.01 2.98 -2.95
CA PRO A 16 2.15 2.23 -3.45
C PRO A 16 1.93 0.73 -3.18
N HIS A 17 2.07 -0.10 -4.21
CA HIS A 17 2.01 -1.55 -4.13
C HIS A 17 3.30 -2.16 -4.67
N GLY A 18 3.86 -3.12 -3.94
CA GLY A 18 5.16 -3.73 -4.24
C GLY A 18 6.05 -3.85 -3.00
N ASP A 19 7.28 -4.30 -3.20
CA ASP A 19 8.28 -4.37 -2.14
C ASP A 19 8.93 -3.00 -1.87
N VAL A 20 9.90 -2.93 -0.96
CA VAL A 20 10.57 -1.65 -0.61
C VAL A 20 11.50 -1.12 -1.70
N GLU A 21 11.95 -1.97 -2.61
CA GLU A 21 12.88 -1.60 -3.69
C GLU A 21 12.14 -1.24 -4.99
N GLN A 22 10.98 -1.85 -5.23
CA GLN A 22 10.19 -1.74 -6.45
C GLN A 22 8.70 -1.57 -6.11
N GLN A 23 8.21 -0.34 -6.20
CA GLN A 23 6.82 0.01 -5.97
C GLN A 23 6.18 0.61 -7.23
N ARG A 24 4.94 0.22 -7.49
CA ARG A 24 4.05 0.84 -8.47
C ARG A 24 2.95 1.57 -7.74
N LEU A 25 2.58 2.76 -8.23
CA LEU A 25 1.41 3.46 -7.73
C LEU A 25 0.18 2.87 -8.38
N VAL A 26 -0.70 2.26 -7.58
CA VAL A 26 -1.93 1.66 -8.09
C VAL A 26 -3.14 2.46 -7.66
N ARG A 27 -4.14 2.53 -8.53
CA ARG A 27 -5.47 3.06 -8.23
C ARG A 27 -6.48 1.94 -8.27
N ILE A 28 -7.15 1.70 -7.14
CA ILE A 28 -8.24 0.74 -7.02
C ILE A 28 -9.57 1.50 -6.96
N ILE A 29 -10.53 1.11 -7.79
CA ILE A 29 -11.88 1.69 -7.83
C ILE A 29 -12.90 0.60 -7.50
N ARG A 30 -13.73 0.81 -6.48
CA ARG A 30 -14.83 -0.13 -6.18
C ARG A 30 -15.97 0.10 -7.19
N ARG A 31 -16.25 -0.88 -8.05
CA ARG A 31 -17.35 -0.83 -9.04
C ARG A 31 -18.65 -1.44 -8.53
N GLY A 32 -18.58 -2.32 -7.53
CA GLY A 32 -19.74 -2.99 -6.98
C GLY A 32 -19.48 -3.59 -5.59
N PRO A 33 -20.43 -4.40 -5.06
CA PRO A 33 -20.32 -4.98 -3.73
C PRO A 33 -19.04 -5.81 -3.52
N ALA A 34 -18.58 -6.52 -4.55
CA ALA A 34 -17.34 -7.32 -4.51
C ALA A 34 -16.49 -7.14 -5.79
N GLN A 35 -16.69 -6.04 -6.50
CA GLN A 35 -16.06 -5.79 -7.80
C GLN A 35 -15.15 -4.57 -7.71
N PHE A 36 -13.89 -4.75 -8.10
CA PHE A 36 -12.85 -3.74 -8.03
C PHE A 36 -12.08 -3.72 -9.36
N ASP A 37 -11.81 -2.51 -9.83
CA ASP A 37 -10.88 -2.29 -10.94
C ASP A 37 -9.56 -1.78 -10.37
N GLU A 38 -8.45 -2.22 -10.96
CA GLU A 38 -7.10 -1.75 -10.64
C GLU A 38 -6.46 -1.13 -11.88
N GLU A 39 -5.74 -0.03 -11.68
CA GLU A 39 -5.00 0.68 -12.70
C GLU A 39 -3.60 1.02 -12.18
N ASP A 40 -2.59 0.67 -12.97
CA ASP A 40 -1.19 1.01 -12.71
C ASP A 40 -0.88 2.42 -13.22
N LEU A 41 -0.40 3.28 -12.32
CA LEU A 41 -0.06 4.68 -12.58
C LEU A 41 1.44 4.92 -12.73
N GLY A 42 2.28 3.89 -12.64
CA GLY A 42 3.73 3.96 -12.85
C GLY A 42 4.59 3.75 -11.61
N ASP A 43 5.91 3.86 -11.79
CA ASP A 43 6.91 3.64 -10.74
C ASP A 43 6.93 4.78 -9.72
N VAL A 44 7.05 4.41 -8.43
CA VAL A 44 7.18 5.36 -7.32
C VAL A 44 8.15 4.83 -6.26
N ARG A 45 8.57 5.71 -5.34
CA ARG A 45 9.31 5.34 -4.13
C ARG A 45 8.70 6.03 -2.92
N PHE A 46 8.02 5.25 -2.10
CA PHE A 46 7.44 5.63 -0.82
C PHE A 46 8.17 4.92 0.32
N VAL A 47 8.08 5.51 1.50
CA VAL A 47 8.48 4.82 2.73
C VAL A 47 7.61 3.58 2.95
N PRO A 48 8.13 2.54 3.64
CA PRO A 48 7.33 1.37 3.96
C PRO A 48 6.09 1.73 4.78
N LEU A 49 4.93 1.18 4.41
CA LEU A 49 3.72 1.27 5.23
C LEU A 49 3.86 0.30 6.41
N LEU A 50 4.17 0.82 7.60
CA LEU A 50 4.29 0.01 8.81
C LEU A 50 2.93 -0.24 9.47
N GLY A 51 2.71 -1.43 10.03
CA GLY A 51 1.54 -1.73 10.86
C GLY A 51 0.94 -3.12 10.62
N ALA A 52 -0.18 -3.41 11.28
CA ALA A 52 -0.79 -4.74 11.31
C ALA A 52 -1.19 -5.31 9.94
N GLU A 53 -1.49 -4.45 8.97
CA GLU A 53 -1.87 -4.82 7.60
C GLU A 53 -0.80 -4.34 6.59
N GLY A 54 0.39 -3.98 7.08
CA GLY A 54 1.53 -3.52 6.30
C GLY A 54 2.79 -4.30 6.69
N TRP A 55 3.96 -3.67 6.56
CA TRP A 55 5.23 -4.25 6.99
C TRP A 55 5.31 -4.27 8.51
N PRO A 56 5.91 -5.31 9.11
CA PRO A 56 6.15 -5.33 10.55
C PRO A 56 7.02 -4.12 10.93
N GLU A 57 6.68 -3.46 12.03
CA GLU A 57 7.55 -2.45 12.62
C GLU A 57 8.90 -3.14 12.89
N ARG A 58 9.95 -2.65 12.24
CA ARG A 58 11.30 -3.19 12.39
C ARG A 58 11.65 -3.09 13.87
N SER A 59 11.73 -4.21 14.56
CA SER A 59 12.34 -4.29 15.89
C SER A 59 13.74 -3.69 15.77
N GLU A 60 13.91 -2.53 16.42
CA GLU A 60 15.12 -1.78 16.71
C GLU A 60 16.34 -2.03 15.79
N ARG A 61 16.59 -1.05 14.90
CA ARG A 61 17.87 -0.67 14.25
C ARG A 61 18.97 -1.74 14.21
N SER A 62 19.20 -2.30 13.03
CA SER A 62 20.49 -2.93 12.65
C SER A 62 21.28 -2.10 11.63
N ASP A 63 20.80 -0.90 11.28
CA ASP A 63 21.49 0.03 10.36
C ASP A 63 22.03 1.27 11.10
N ASP A 64 22.52 1.10 12.33
CA ASP A 64 23.29 2.13 13.03
C ASP A 64 24.79 1.80 12.89
N PRO A 65 25.54 2.47 12.01
CA PRO A 65 26.98 2.24 11.88
C PRO A 65 27.79 2.89 13.01
N ASP A 66 27.16 3.66 13.91
CA ASP A 66 27.80 4.51 14.93
C ASP A 66 27.52 4.07 16.38
N ARG A 67 27.17 2.79 16.60
CA ARG A 67 27.17 2.15 17.94
C ARG A 67 28.20 1.04 18.06
#